data_AF-A0A0F9L880-F1
#
_entry.id   AF-A0A0F9L880-F1
#
_cell.length_a   1.000
_cell.length_b   1.000
_cell.length_c   1.000
_cell.angle_alpha   90.00
_cell.angle_beta   90.00
_cell.angle_gamma   90.00
#
_symmetry.space_group_name_H-M   'P 1'
#
loop_
_entity.id
_entity.type
_entity.pdbx_description
1 polymer ?
#
loop_
_entity_poly.entity_id
_entity_poly.type
_entity_poly.pdbx_seq_one_letter_code
_entity_poly.pdbx_strand_id
1 'polypeptide(L)'
;MATLLLSENSKKFIEKKNIQNVIADLDYIEESCAQIYDPRVRIIKDRELDIFKDLTKVSNGELTLYLSKPFMDKFGGLDEFQLDVGGVIRKGLFLSNVEPIIIDT
;
A
#
# COMPACT_ATOMS: atom_id res chain seq x y z
N MET A 1 5.22 14.67 -9.67
CA MET A 1 5.42 13.21 -9.85
C MET A 1 5.46 12.64 -8.45
N ALA A 2 4.60 11.66 -8.14
CA ALA A 2 4.51 11.12 -6.79
C ALA A 2 5.84 10.45 -6.39
N THR A 3 6.19 10.51 -5.11
CA THR A 3 7.44 9.95 -4.56
C THR A 3 7.12 8.80 -3.61
N LEU A 4 7.92 7.73 -3.65
CA LEU A 4 7.85 6.64 -2.69
C LEU A 4 9.02 6.74 -1.72
N LEU A 5 8.73 7.01 -0.44
CA LEU A 5 9.73 7.07 0.63
C LEU A 5 9.73 5.78 1.44
N LEU A 6 10.93 5.33 1.81
CA LEU A 6 11.14 4.13 2.60
C LEU A 6 11.85 4.51 3.90
N SER A 7 11.26 4.12 5.03
CA SER A 7 11.97 4.13 6.32
C SER A 7 13.21 3.22 6.29
N GLU A 8 14.19 3.44 7.15
CA GLU A 8 15.35 2.54 7.26
C GLU A 8 14.96 1.10 7.61
N ASN A 9 13.86 0.93 8.36
CA ASN A 9 13.34 -0.38 8.72
C ASN A 9 12.68 -1.09 7.53
N SER A 10 11.93 -0.36 6.71
CA SER A 10 11.30 -0.92 5.50
C SER A 10 12.33 -1.28 4.45
N LYS A 11 13.36 -0.46 4.21
CA LYS A 11 14.48 -0.79 3.30
C LYS A 11 15.09 -2.15 3.66
N LYS A 12 15.53 -2.32 4.92
CA LYS A 12 16.11 -3.59 5.40
C LYS A 12 15.17 -4.78 5.26
N PHE A 13 13.87 -4.57 5.50
CA PHE A 13 12.88 -5.64 5.36
C PHE A 13 12.67 -6.05 3.91
N ILE A 14 12.57 -5.08 3.01
CA ILE A 14 12.37 -5.26 1.57
C ILE A 14 13.57 -5.98 0.96
N GLU A 15 14.79 -5.53 1.27
CA GLU A 15 16.04 -6.18 0.85
C GLU A 15 16.12 -7.63 1.36
N LYS A 16 15.90 -7.85 2.67
CA LYS A 16 15.95 -9.18 3.28
C LYS A 16 14.95 -10.16 2.66
N LYS A 17 13.80 -9.66 2.20
CA LYS A 17 12.72 -10.46 1.63
C LYS A 17 12.72 -10.49 0.10
N ASN A 18 13.65 -9.77 -0.54
CA ASN A 18 13.71 -9.59 -1.99
C ASN A 18 12.36 -9.12 -2.57
N ILE A 19 11.76 -8.12 -1.94
CA ILE A 19 10.46 -7.57 -2.36
C ILE A 19 10.69 -6.52 -3.44
N GLN A 20 10.10 -6.70 -4.62
CA GLN A 20 10.19 -5.74 -5.72
C GLN A 20 8.84 -5.10 -6.06
N ASN A 21 7.74 -5.79 -5.75
CA ASN A 21 6.41 -5.37 -6.18
C ASN A 21 5.43 -5.42 -4.99
N VAL A 22 4.78 -4.29 -4.74
CA VAL A 22 3.75 -4.15 -3.71
C VAL A 22 2.54 -3.39 -4.24
N ILE A 23 1.35 -3.69 -3.74
CA ILE A 23 0.12 -2.96 -4.08
C ILE A 23 -0.47 -2.32 -2.84
N ALA A 24 -0.82 -1.04 -2.93
CA ALA A 24 -1.76 -0.40 -2.01
C ALA A 24 -3.18 -0.62 -2.53
N ASP A 25 -4.01 -1.19 -1.68
CA ASP A 25 -5.39 -1.57 -1.95
C ASP A 25 -6.30 -1.10 -0.83
N LEU A 26 -7.59 -1.38 -0.97
CA LEU A 26 -8.62 -0.94 -0.05
C LEU A 26 -9.46 -2.11 0.44
N ASP A 27 -9.47 -2.34 1.75
CA ASP A 27 -10.46 -3.20 2.39
C ASP A 27 -11.65 -2.34 2.83
N TYR A 28 -12.85 -2.79 2.52
CA TYR A 28 -14.10 -2.15 2.93
C TYR A 28 -14.80 -3.03 3.96
N ILE A 29 -15.10 -2.46 5.12
CA ILE A 29 -15.83 -3.11 6.20
C ILE A 29 -17.09 -2.29 6.46
N GLU A 30 -18.24 -2.96 6.38
CA GLU A 30 -19.54 -2.38 6.68
C GLU A 30 -20.08 -3.02 7.94
N GLU A 31 -20.29 -2.20 8.96
CA GLU A 31 -20.94 -2.55 10.21
C GLU A 31 -22.24 -1.75 10.35
N SER A 32 -23.16 -2.20 11.22
CA SER A 32 -24.49 -1.62 11.37
C SER A 32 -24.53 -0.10 11.65
N CYS A 33 -23.42 0.47 12.16
CA CYS A 33 -23.32 1.88 12.51
C CYS A 33 -22.11 2.59 11.88
N ALA A 34 -21.32 1.89 11.06
CA ALA A 34 -20.08 2.46 10.53
C ALA A 34 -19.64 1.81 9.21
N GLN A 35 -19.05 2.62 8.35
CA GLN A 35 -18.31 2.18 7.18
C GLN A 35 -16.83 2.50 7.35
N ILE A 36 -15.98 1.49 7.21
CA ILE A 36 -14.53 1.61 7.38
C ILE A 36 -13.85 1.30 6.04
N TYR A 37 -13.01 2.24 5.60
CA TYR A 37 -12.17 2.13 4.41
C TYR A 37 -10.72 2.01 4.88
N ASP A 38 -10.21 0.78 4.96
CA ASP A 38 -8.91 0.42 5.51
C ASP A 38 -7.85 0.23 4.40
N PRO A 39 -6.85 1.11 4.29
CA PRO A 39 -5.79 0.97 3.28
C PRO A 39 -4.86 -0.19 3.64
N ARG A 40 -4.57 -1.06 2.66
CA ARG A 40 -3.70 -2.22 2.87
C ARG A 40 -2.60 -2.31 1.85
N VAL A 41 -1.39 -2.68 2.31
CA VAL A 41 -0.28 -2.99 1.43
C VAL A 41 -0.06 -4.49 1.38
N ARG A 42 0.00 -5.04 0.16
CA ARG A 42 0.28 -6.46 -0.08
C ARG A 42 1.48 -6.62 -1.01
N ILE A 43 2.30 -7.64 -0.76
CA ILE A 43 3.39 -8.03 -1.66
C ILE A 43 2.79 -8.79 -2.83
N ILE A 44 3.19 -8.44 -4.05
CA ILE A 44 2.75 -9.08 -5.28
C ILE A 44 3.85 -10.00 -5.79
N LYS A 45 3.49 -11.20 -6.28
CA LYS A 45 4.44 -12.09 -6.96
C LYS A 45 4.53 -11.74 -8.44
N ASP A 46 5.69 -11.94 -9.05
CA ASP A 46 5.92 -11.56 -10.46
C ASP A 46 4.91 -12.15 -11.44
N ARG A 47 4.42 -13.37 -11.18
CA ARG A 47 3.39 -14.05 -11.98
C ARG A 47 2.03 -13.31 -12.01
N GLU A 48 1.81 -12.34 -11.13
CA GLU A 48 0.57 -11.58 -11.01
C GLU A 48 0.69 -10.19 -11.65
N LEU A 49 1.89 -9.79 -12.12
CA LEU A 49 2.15 -8.42 -12.60
C LEU A 49 1.30 -8.01 -13.80
N ASP A 50 0.98 -8.95 -14.68
CA ASP A 50 0.12 -8.68 -15.84
C ASP A 50 -1.28 -8.19 -15.43
N ILE A 51 -1.75 -8.53 -14.23
CA ILE A 51 -3.03 -8.09 -13.67
C ILE A 51 -2.97 -6.60 -13.31
N PHE A 52 -1.79 -6.10 -12.95
CA PHE A 52 -1.59 -4.76 -12.39
C PHE A 52 -0.92 -3.78 -13.37
N LYS A 53 -0.64 -4.21 -14.60
CA LYS A 53 0.15 -3.46 -15.58
C LYS A 53 -0.39 -2.07 -15.92
N ASP A 54 -1.72 -1.90 -15.87
CA ASP A 54 -2.42 -0.67 -16.25
C ASP A 54 -2.75 0.21 -15.02
N LEU A 55 -2.32 -0.19 -13.82
CA LEU A 55 -2.51 0.60 -12.61
C LEU A 55 -1.50 1.75 -12.52
N THR A 56 -1.90 2.80 -11.79
CA THR A 56 -0.97 3.85 -11.36
C THR A 56 0.15 3.22 -10.55
N LYS A 57 1.39 3.64 -10.83
CA LYS A 57 2.58 3.12 -10.15
C LYS A 57 3.53 4.23 -9.71
N VAL A 58 4.18 4.00 -8.58
CA VAL A 58 5.22 4.86 -8.01
C VAL A 58 6.43 3.97 -7.70
N SER A 59 7.61 4.35 -8.16
CA SER A 59 8.82 3.53 -8.03
C SER A 59 9.90 4.24 -7.22
N ASN A 60 10.67 3.46 -6.46
CA ASN A 60 11.91 3.89 -5.80
C ASN A 60 12.95 2.76 -5.95
N GLY A 61 13.92 2.96 -6.86
CA GLY A 61 14.87 1.91 -7.23
C GLY A 61 14.16 0.72 -7.88
N GLU A 62 14.43 -0.48 -7.35
CA GLU A 62 13.81 -1.74 -7.82
C GLU A 62 12.41 -1.99 -7.24
N LEU A 63 11.98 -1.20 -6.26
CA LEU A 63 10.66 -1.33 -5.65
C LEU A 63 9.63 -0.54 -6.44
N THR A 64 8.53 -1.20 -6.80
CA THR A 64 7.36 -0.56 -7.40
C THR A 64 6.13 -0.74 -6.51
N LEU A 65 5.49 0.37 -6.18
CA LEU A 65 4.19 0.45 -5.54
C LEU A 65 3.11 0.66 -6.60
N TYR A 66 2.23 -0.33 -6.76
CA TYR A 66 1.01 -0.23 -7.56
C TYR A 66 -0.12 0.32 -6.69
N LEU A 67 -0.98 1.17 -7.26
CA LEU A 67 -2.12 1.74 -6.56
C LEU A 67 -3.40 1.18 -7.20
N SER A 68 -4.17 0.42 -6.41
CA SER A 68 -5.43 -0.13 -6.89
C SER A 68 -6.44 0.98 -7.20
N LYS A 69 -7.36 0.71 -8.11
CA LYS A 69 -8.43 1.67 -8.42
C LYS A 69 -9.28 2.01 -7.19
N PRO A 70 -9.76 1.04 -6.37
CA PRO A 70 -10.46 1.34 -5.12
C PRO A 70 -9.68 2.27 -4.18
N PHE A 71 -8.38 2.02 -4.01
CA PHE A 71 -7.52 2.88 -3.20
C PHE A 71 -7.48 4.31 -3.77
N MET A 72 -7.24 4.45 -5.07
CA MET A 72 -7.18 5.75 -5.75
C MET A 72 -8.52 6.50 -5.72
N ASP A 73 -9.64 5.79 -5.85
CA ASP A 73 -10.97 6.39 -5.82
C ASP A 73 -11.29 6.97 -4.43
N LYS A 74 -10.76 6.36 -3.35
CA LYS A 74 -11.04 6.80 -1.97
C LYS A 74 -10.02 7.79 -1.40
N PHE A 75 -8.72 7.55 -1.64
CA PHE A 75 -7.62 8.34 -1.06
C PHE A 75 -7.00 9.32 -2.06
N GLY A 76 -7.30 9.19 -3.35
CA GLY A 76 -6.73 10.03 -4.39
C GLY A 76 -5.26 9.72 -4.70
N GLY A 77 -4.70 10.52 -5.61
CA GLY A 77 -3.25 10.54 -5.85
C GLY A 77 -2.56 11.42 -4.81
N LEU A 78 -1.62 10.84 -4.08
CA LEU A 78 -0.77 11.57 -3.14
C LEU A 78 0.53 11.99 -3.83
N ASP A 79 1.07 13.14 -3.45
CA ASP A 79 2.41 13.57 -3.89
C ASP A 79 3.52 12.69 -3.28
N GLU A 80 3.23 12.05 -2.15
CA GLU A 80 4.18 11.22 -1.41
C GLU A 80 3.47 10.00 -0.80
N PHE A 81 4.12 8.84 -0.90
CA PHE A 81 3.74 7.60 -0.24
C PHE A 81 4.88 7.16 0.67
N GLN A 82 4.61 7.01 1.97
CA GLN A 82 5.60 6.56 2.95
C GLN A 82 5.35 5.11 3.30
N LEU A 83 6.24 4.21 2.88
CA LEU A 83 6.13 2.79 3.15
C LEU A 83 6.96 2.42 4.38
N ASP A 84 6.32 1.83 5.38
CA ASP A 84 6.96 1.39 6.62
C ASP A 84 6.62 -0.07 6.95
N VAL A 85 7.27 -0.61 7.98
CA VAL A 85 7.07 -1.98 8.47
C VAL A 85 6.45 -1.96 9.85
N GLY A 86 5.27 -2.58 9.96
CA GLY A 86 4.52 -2.72 11.20
C GLY A 86 4.31 -4.18 11.58
N GLY A 87 3.74 -4.41 12.77
CA GLY A 87 3.37 -5.74 13.26
C GLY A 87 4.42 -6.39 14.17
N VAL A 88 3.95 -6.90 15.32
CA VAL A 88 4.80 -7.49 16.36
C VAL A 88 5.13 -8.96 16.05
N ILE A 89 4.14 -9.74 15.62
CA ILE A 89 4.29 -11.19 15.36
C ILE A 89 4.53 -11.45 13.87
N ARG A 90 3.71 -10.87 13.00
CA ARG A 90 3.87 -10.92 11.55
C ARG A 90 4.16 -9.53 11.05
N LYS A 91 5.42 -9.30 10.68
CA LYS A 91 5.84 -8.04 10.06
C LYS A 91 5.19 -7.90 8.68
N GLY A 92 4.55 -6.77 8.44
CA GLY A 92 3.92 -6.40 7.18
C GLY A 92 4.30 -4.99 6.78
N LEU A 93 4.17 -4.70 5.48
CA LEU A 93 4.31 -3.34 4.97
C LEU A 93 2.98 -2.60 5.12
N PHE A 94 3.03 -1.29 5.35
CA PHE A 94 1.86 -0.42 5.37
C PHE A 94 2.26 1.00 4.93
N LEU A 95 1.28 1.81 4.54
CA LEU A 95 1.48 3.23 4.26
C LEU A 95 1.33 4.03 5.55
N SER A 96 2.41 4.63 6.04
CA SER A 96 2.40 5.35 7.33
C SER A 96 1.77 6.74 7.27
N ASN A 97 1.58 7.27 6.06
CA ASN A 97 0.97 8.58 5.82
C ASN A 97 -0.47 8.48 5.28
N VAL A 98 -1.10 7.30 5.39
CA VAL A 98 -2.48 7.05 4.95
C VAL A 98 -3.22 6.35 6.09
N GLU A 99 -4.20 7.04 6.67
CA GLU A 99 -5.02 6.51 7.77
C GLU A 99 -6.36 5.96 7.26
N PRO A 100 -6.97 4.97 7.95
CA PRO A 100 -8.32 4.51 7.63
C PRO A 100 -9.35 5.64 7.70
N ILE A 101 -10.34 5.62 6.81
CA ILE A 101 -11.49 6.53 6.86
C ILE A 101 -12.66 5.80 7.50
N ILE A 102 -13.23 6.37 8.57
CA ILE A 102 -14.40 5.84 9.27
C ILE A 102 -15.55 6.83 9.08
N ILE A 103 -16.70 6.33 8.63
CA ILE A 103 -17.93 7.12 8.44
C ILE A 103 -19.01 6.49 9.31
N ASP A 104 -19.49 7.22 10.31
CA ASP A 104 -20.67 6.81 11.10
C ASP A 104 -21.93 6.91 10.22
N THR A 105 -22.76 5.86 10.24
CA THR A 105 -23.97 5.74 9.40
C THR A 105 -25.26 5.86 10.19
#